data_AF-A0AAU3RKU5-F1
#
_entry.id   AF-A0AAU3RKU5-F1
#
_cell.length_a   1.000
_cell.length_b   1.000
_cell.length_c   1.000
_cell.angle_alpha   90.00
_cell.angle_beta   90.00
_cell.angle_gamma   90.00
#
_symmetry.space_group_name_H-M   'P 1'
#
loop_
_entity.id
_entity.type
_entity.pdbx_description
1 polymer ?
#
loop_
_entity_poly.entity_id
_entity_poly.type
_entity_poly.pdbx_seq_one_letter_code
_entity_poly.pdbx_strand_id
1 'polypeptide(L)'
;MRTTRAMRELASDLLEGARLTPPADAGEIIGALCTAYAERRGGERKVDVHFTSFPPDTASGLWLELDDVDLIIVEQHTRPEHQLVIACHELWHLDEGTSDSVGPGMLVAARLAGHPGRLADLLASASGLEAVVRQAAARADQGDPDEVRAETFGLHLGNALRSYLPSPREQQLPEAIERIKSSLGWGSPVPRRDPQPPVAASLTPMPSARP
;
A
#
# COMPACT_ATOMS: atom_id res chain seq x y z
N MET A 1 -17.23 -20.46 -6.40
CA MET A 1 -17.47 -20.26 -7.86
C MET A 1 -16.16 -20.38 -8.62
N ARG A 2 -16.21 -20.57 -9.95
CA ARG A 2 -14.99 -20.64 -10.77
C ARG A 2 -14.72 -19.27 -11.39
N THR A 3 -13.45 -18.93 -11.54
CA THR A 3 -13.04 -17.71 -12.24
C THR A 3 -13.45 -17.77 -13.71
N THR A 4 -13.93 -16.64 -14.24
CA THR A 4 -14.31 -16.53 -15.65
C THR A 4 -13.06 -16.39 -16.53
N ARG A 5 -13.25 -16.31 -17.86
CA ARG A 5 -12.17 -15.99 -18.78
C ARG A 5 -11.69 -14.54 -18.59
N ALA A 6 -12.63 -13.59 -18.54
CA ALA A 6 -12.33 -12.17 -18.33
C ALA A 6 -11.54 -11.93 -17.04
N MET A 7 -11.93 -12.58 -15.93
CA MET A 7 -11.19 -12.52 -14.67
C MET A 7 -9.74 -12.98 -14.79
N ARG A 8 -9.49 -14.06 -15.54
CA ARG A 8 -8.14 -14.57 -15.73
C ARG A 8 -7.30 -13.69 -16.66
N GLU A 9 -7.93 -13.11 -17.68
CA GLU A 9 -7.28 -12.15 -18.58
C GLU A 9 -6.88 -10.89 -17.83
N LEU A 10 -7.82 -10.26 -17.09
CA LEU A 10 -7.51 -9.10 -16.27
C LEU A 10 -6.42 -9.39 -15.22
N ALA A 11 -6.51 -10.53 -14.52
CA ALA A 11 -5.48 -10.91 -13.55
C ALA A 11 -4.10 -11.08 -14.19
N SER A 12 -4.03 -11.66 -15.38
CA SER A 12 -2.79 -11.82 -16.14
C SER A 12 -2.22 -10.46 -16.55
N ASP A 13 -3.05 -9.60 -17.15
CA ASP A 13 -2.65 -8.25 -17.59
C ASP A 13 -2.10 -7.42 -16.42
N LEU A 14 -2.76 -7.47 -15.26
CA LEU A 14 -2.34 -6.72 -14.07
C LEU A 14 -1.06 -7.27 -13.47
N LEU A 15 -0.89 -8.60 -13.39
CA LEU A 15 0.35 -9.20 -12.90
C LEU A 15 1.54 -8.86 -13.80
N GLU A 16 1.34 -8.86 -15.12
CA GLU A 16 2.38 -8.50 -16.09
C GLU A 16 2.70 -6.99 -16.03
N GLY A 17 1.67 -6.15 -16.00
CA GLY A 17 1.83 -4.69 -15.96
C GLY A 17 2.44 -4.17 -14.67
N ALA A 18 2.12 -4.78 -13.53
CA ALA A 18 2.59 -4.32 -12.22
C ALA A 18 4.11 -4.54 -12.01
N ARG A 19 4.73 -5.46 -12.77
CA ARG A 19 6.19 -5.74 -12.73
C ARG A 19 6.74 -5.89 -11.31
N LEU A 20 6.00 -6.60 -10.46
CA LEU A 20 6.30 -6.75 -9.05
C LEU A 20 7.62 -7.51 -8.82
N THR A 21 8.41 -7.05 -7.85
CA THR A 21 9.62 -7.75 -7.39
C THR A 21 9.45 -8.15 -5.92
N PRO A 22 9.39 -9.45 -5.59
CA PRO A 22 9.33 -9.89 -4.20
C PRO A 22 10.65 -9.62 -3.43
N PRO A 23 10.59 -9.39 -2.10
CA PRO A 23 9.38 -9.10 -1.34
C PRO A 23 8.93 -7.64 -1.53
N ALA A 24 7.62 -7.43 -1.55
CA ALA A 24 6.99 -6.11 -1.57
C ALA A 24 5.88 -6.05 -0.53
N ASP A 25 5.68 -4.90 0.12
CA ASP A 25 4.57 -4.73 1.05
C ASP A 25 3.22 -4.63 0.31
N ALA A 26 2.11 -4.72 1.06
CA ALA A 26 0.78 -4.71 0.45
C ALA A 26 0.48 -3.38 -0.25
N GLY A 27 0.94 -2.24 0.28
CA GLY A 27 0.75 -0.93 -0.33
C GLY A 27 1.51 -0.80 -1.65
N GLU A 28 2.75 -1.26 -1.70
CA GLU A 28 3.56 -1.33 -2.93
C GLU A 28 2.90 -2.19 -3.99
N ILE A 29 2.43 -3.38 -3.60
CA ILE A 29 1.74 -4.30 -4.52
C ILE A 29 0.46 -3.66 -5.05
N ILE A 30 -0.39 -3.13 -4.17
CA ILE A 30 -1.68 -2.56 -4.56
C ILE A 30 -1.48 -1.30 -5.43
N GLY A 31 -0.53 -0.43 -5.08
CA GLY A 31 -0.20 0.75 -5.89
C GLY A 31 0.29 0.38 -7.29
N ALA A 32 1.11 -0.67 -7.42
CA ALA A 32 1.56 -1.16 -8.72
C ALA A 32 0.41 -1.77 -9.55
N LEU A 33 -0.54 -2.48 -8.92
CA LEU A 33 -1.75 -2.96 -9.61
C LEU A 33 -2.62 -1.80 -10.10
N CYS A 34 -2.81 -0.76 -9.27
CA CYS A 34 -3.58 0.43 -9.65
C CYS A 34 -2.92 1.14 -10.84
N THR A 35 -1.60 1.28 -10.83
CA THR A 35 -0.82 1.84 -11.94
C THR A 35 -0.99 1.00 -13.20
N ALA A 36 -0.83 -0.32 -13.11
CA ALA A 36 -1.00 -1.25 -14.23
C ALA A 36 -2.42 -1.19 -14.81
N TYR A 37 -3.44 -1.06 -13.95
CA TYR A 37 -4.83 -0.91 -14.36
C TYR A 37 -5.08 0.41 -15.10
N ALA A 38 -4.54 1.52 -14.59
CA ALA A 38 -4.61 2.82 -15.26
C ALA A 38 -3.96 2.77 -16.66
N GLU A 39 -2.75 2.21 -16.75
CA GLU A 39 -2.03 2.05 -18.03
C GLU A 39 -2.80 1.17 -19.02
N ARG A 40 -3.39 0.06 -18.56
CA ARG A 40 -4.25 -0.81 -19.38
C ARG A 40 -5.42 -0.06 -20.01
N ARG A 41 -5.95 0.96 -19.33
CA ARG A 41 -7.04 1.83 -19.83
C ARG A 41 -6.55 3.04 -20.63
N GLY A 42 -5.27 3.11 -20.98
CA GLY A 42 -4.69 4.22 -21.75
C GLY A 42 -4.13 5.37 -20.90
N GLY A 43 -4.21 5.30 -19.57
CA GLY A 43 -3.53 6.21 -18.65
C GLY A 43 -4.16 7.61 -18.50
N GLU A 44 -5.29 7.88 -19.14
CA GLU A 44 -5.97 9.19 -19.05
C GLU A 44 -6.56 9.45 -17.65
N ARG A 45 -7.11 8.40 -17.02
CA ARG A 45 -7.66 8.43 -15.67
C ARG A 45 -6.77 7.63 -14.72
N LYS A 46 -6.34 8.26 -13.64
CA LYS A 46 -5.50 7.61 -12.61
C LYS A 46 -6.32 6.62 -11.79
N VAL A 47 -5.62 5.67 -11.17
CA VAL A 47 -6.18 4.84 -10.09
C VAL A 47 -5.26 4.98 -8.90
N ASP A 48 -5.79 5.50 -7.80
CA ASP A 48 -5.05 5.71 -6.57
C ASP A 48 -5.59 4.79 -5.47
N VAL A 49 -4.73 4.42 -4.52
CA VAL A 49 -5.10 3.64 -3.34
C VAL A 49 -5.00 4.50 -2.08
N HIS A 50 -5.97 4.35 -1.18
CA HIS A 50 -5.94 4.95 0.15
C HIS A 50 -6.27 3.91 1.24
N PHE A 51 -5.48 3.92 2.32
CA PHE A 51 -5.72 3.06 3.47
C PHE A 51 -6.34 3.91 4.59
N THR A 52 -7.50 3.48 5.09
CA THR A 52 -8.17 4.17 6.21
C THR A 52 -8.96 3.18 7.05
N SER A 53 -9.46 3.63 8.21
CA SER A 53 -10.30 2.82 9.10
C SER A 53 -11.77 2.89 8.70
N PHE A 54 -12.39 1.73 8.64
CA PHE A 54 -13.80 1.48 8.44
C PHE A 54 -14.44 1.15 9.79
N PRO A 55 -15.73 1.47 9.98
CA PRO A 55 -16.46 1.01 11.14
C PRO A 55 -16.50 -0.53 11.22
N PRO A 56 -16.52 -1.12 12.42
CA PRO A 56 -16.67 -2.56 12.58
C PRO A 56 -17.99 -3.04 11.97
N ASP A 57 -18.00 -4.29 11.49
CA ASP A 57 -19.17 -4.95 10.89
C ASP A 57 -19.75 -4.22 9.67
N THR A 58 -18.91 -3.47 8.95
CA THR A 58 -19.24 -2.83 7.65
C THR A 58 -18.35 -3.38 6.53
N ALA A 59 -18.49 -2.87 5.31
CA ALA A 59 -17.56 -3.17 4.23
C ALA A 59 -16.09 -2.91 4.64
N SER A 60 -15.15 -3.58 3.98
CA SER A 60 -13.71 -3.44 4.24
C SER A 60 -12.95 -2.77 3.10
N GLY A 61 -13.64 -2.44 2.01
CA GLY A 61 -13.13 -1.72 0.85
C GLY A 61 -14.19 -0.82 0.24
N LEU A 62 -13.74 0.13 -0.59
CA LEU A 62 -14.63 0.99 -1.37
C LEU A 62 -13.92 1.51 -2.62
N TRP A 63 -14.55 1.39 -3.79
CA TRP A 63 -14.20 2.20 -4.95
C TRP A 63 -15.06 3.47 -5.04
N LEU A 64 -14.39 4.62 -5.28
CA LEU A 64 -14.99 5.90 -5.59
C LEU A 64 -14.49 6.40 -6.96
N GLU A 65 -15.40 6.69 -7.87
CA GLU A 65 -15.08 7.38 -9.12
C GLU A 65 -15.02 8.90 -8.89
N LEU A 66 -13.89 9.55 -9.20
CA LEU A 66 -13.77 11.01 -9.23
C LEU A 66 -13.54 11.48 -10.67
N ASP A 67 -13.49 12.81 -10.89
CA ASP A 67 -13.41 13.39 -12.22
C ASP A 67 -12.21 12.86 -13.03
N ASP A 68 -11.02 12.83 -12.43
CA ASP A 68 -9.75 12.45 -13.08
C ASP A 68 -9.05 11.25 -12.42
N VAL A 69 -9.62 10.69 -11.34
CA VAL A 69 -9.04 9.57 -10.59
C VAL A 69 -10.11 8.62 -10.07
N ASP A 70 -9.86 7.32 -10.18
CA ASP A 70 -10.57 6.29 -9.43
C ASP A 70 -9.84 6.04 -8.11
N LEU A 71 -10.53 6.17 -6.98
CA LEU A 71 -9.95 5.96 -5.66
C LEU A 71 -10.38 4.61 -5.09
N ILE A 72 -9.42 3.72 -4.87
CA ILE A 72 -9.59 2.44 -4.18
C ILE A 72 -9.24 2.62 -2.70
N ILE A 73 -10.22 2.44 -1.83
CA ILE A 73 -10.06 2.60 -0.39
C ILE A 73 -10.05 1.21 0.25
N VAL A 74 -9.08 0.96 1.12
CA VAL A 74 -8.86 -0.34 1.77
C VAL A 74 -8.79 -0.17 3.29
N GLU A 75 -9.42 -1.08 4.04
CA GLU A 75 -9.30 -1.11 5.50
C GLU A 75 -7.84 -1.31 5.93
N GLN A 76 -7.28 -0.29 6.59
CA GLN A 76 -5.87 -0.23 6.96
C GLN A 76 -5.45 -1.24 8.03
N HIS A 77 -6.35 -1.69 8.91
CA HIS A 77 -6.02 -2.60 10.01
C HIS A 77 -6.22 -4.08 9.68
N THR A 78 -6.61 -4.40 8.45
CA THR A 78 -6.65 -5.80 8.00
C THR A 78 -5.23 -6.33 7.74
N ARG A 79 -5.09 -7.65 7.79
CA ARG A 79 -3.80 -8.30 7.49
C ARG A 79 -3.38 -8.00 6.03
N PRO A 80 -2.08 -7.90 5.71
CA PRO A 80 -1.61 -7.62 4.34
C PRO A 80 -2.25 -8.51 3.27
N GLU A 81 -2.37 -9.82 3.53
CA GLU A 81 -3.03 -10.74 2.60
C GLU A 81 -4.53 -10.47 2.40
N HIS A 82 -5.21 -9.90 3.40
CA HIS A 82 -6.61 -9.50 3.29
C HIS A 82 -6.72 -8.18 2.54
N GLN A 83 -5.81 -7.23 2.78
CA GLN A 83 -5.74 -5.98 2.01
C GLN A 83 -5.60 -6.24 0.51
N LEU A 84 -4.78 -7.22 0.11
CA LEU A 84 -4.65 -7.64 -1.28
C LEU A 84 -5.98 -8.13 -1.87
N VAL A 85 -6.71 -8.98 -1.14
CA VAL A 85 -8.02 -9.50 -1.57
C VAL A 85 -9.05 -8.37 -1.70
N ILE A 86 -9.09 -7.47 -0.72
CA ILE A 86 -9.98 -6.30 -0.71
C ILE A 86 -9.68 -5.41 -1.92
N ALA A 87 -8.43 -5.01 -2.13
CA ALA A 87 -8.05 -4.15 -3.25
C ALA A 87 -8.36 -4.79 -4.61
N CYS A 88 -8.09 -6.09 -4.76
CA CYS A 88 -8.42 -6.81 -5.98
C CYS A 88 -9.95 -6.89 -6.20
N HIS A 89 -10.73 -7.05 -5.14
CA HIS A 89 -12.20 -7.00 -5.21
C HIS A 89 -12.69 -5.63 -5.70
N GLU A 90 -12.17 -4.52 -5.15
CA GLU A 90 -12.54 -3.17 -5.60
C GLU A 90 -12.10 -2.88 -7.05
N LEU A 91 -10.94 -3.40 -7.48
CA LEU A 91 -10.50 -3.30 -8.87
C LEU A 91 -11.43 -4.06 -9.84
N TRP A 92 -12.06 -5.14 -9.39
CA TRP A 92 -13.07 -5.82 -10.21
C TRP A 92 -14.34 -5.00 -10.36
N HIS A 93 -14.80 -4.35 -9.27
CA HIS A 93 -15.91 -3.40 -9.35
C HIS A 93 -15.61 -2.24 -10.31
N LEU A 94 -14.37 -1.75 -10.32
CA LEU A 94 -13.94 -0.75 -11.29
C LEU A 94 -14.00 -1.28 -12.74
N ASP A 95 -13.56 -2.51 -12.98
CA ASP A 95 -13.59 -3.13 -14.31
C ASP A 95 -15.02 -3.38 -14.81
N GLU A 96 -15.92 -3.85 -13.94
CA GLU A 96 -17.33 -4.02 -14.29
C GLU A 96 -18.10 -2.69 -14.36
N GLY A 97 -17.77 -1.73 -13.50
CA GLY A 97 -18.40 -0.40 -13.46
C GLY A 97 -18.05 0.46 -14.68
N THR A 98 -16.83 0.27 -15.24
CA THR A 98 -16.45 0.82 -16.56
C THR A 98 -17.35 0.30 -17.69
N SER A 99 -18.13 -0.77 -17.43
CA SER A 99 -18.97 -1.44 -18.41
C SER A 99 -20.48 -1.17 -18.28
N ASP A 100 -20.92 -0.15 -17.51
CA ASP A 100 -22.26 0.51 -17.52
C ASP A 100 -22.90 0.75 -16.12
N SER A 101 -22.18 0.61 -15.01
CA SER A 101 -22.74 0.79 -13.65
C SER A 101 -21.91 1.71 -12.74
N VAL A 102 -22.61 2.63 -12.04
CA VAL A 102 -22.02 3.47 -11.00
C VAL A 102 -21.85 2.62 -9.74
N GLY A 103 -20.62 2.48 -9.25
CA GLY A 103 -20.33 1.69 -8.05
C GLY A 103 -21.12 2.19 -6.81
N PRO A 104 -21.46 1.29 -5.86
CA PRO A 104 -22.28 1.62 -4.68
C PRO A 104 -21.69 2.74 -3.80
N GLY A 105 -20.35 2.87 -3.77
CA GLY A 105 -19.65 3.95 -3.07
C GLY A 105 -19.88 5.34 -3.67
N MET A 106 -19.96 5.43 -4.99
CA MET A 106 -20.12 6.69 -5.73
C MET A 106 -21.51 7.31 -5.52
N LEU A 107 -22.57 6.49 -5.46
CA LEU A 107 -23.92 6.98 -5.11
C LEU A 107 -23.98 7.63 -3.72
N VAL A 108 -23.22 7.10 -2.76
CA VAL A 108 -23.15 7.65 -1.40
C VAL A 108 -22.30 8.91 -1.36
N ALA A 109 -21.15 8.89 -2.02
CA ALA A 109 -20.24 10.03 -2.12
C ALA A 109 -20.92 11.23 -2.79
N ALA A 110 -21.63 11.01 -3.89
CA ALA A 110 -22.41 12.04 -4.58
C ALA A 110 -23.52 12.64 -3.69
N ARG A 111 -24.22 11.81 -2.91
CA ARG A 111 -25.25 12.30 -1.97
C ARG A 111 -24.64 13.13 -0.84
N LEU A 112 -23.47 12.76 -0.32
CA LEU A 112 -22.78 13.48 0.74
C LEU A 112 -22.22 14.82 0.27
N ALA A 113 -21.64 14.85 -0.93
CA ALA A 113 -21.09 16.07 -1.51
C ALA A 113 -22.19 17.06 -1.94
N GLY A 114 -23.40 16.58 -2.24
CA GLY A 114 -24.50 17.36 -2.76
C GLY A 114 -24.32 17.73 -4.24
N HIS A 115 -23.09 18.08 -4.67
CA HIS A 115 -22.67 18.39 -6.05
C HIS A 115 -21.25 17.83 -6.32
N PRO A 116 -20.91 17.47 -7.59
CA PRO A 116 -19.62 16.83 -7.93
C PRO A 116 -18.38 17.61 -7.47
N GLY A 117 -18.35 18.93 -7.66
CA GLY A 117 -17.19 19.76 -7.27
C GLY A 117 -16.91 19.80 -5.76
N ARG A 118 -17.89 19.47 -4.91
CA ARG A 118 -17.69 19.38 -3.45
C ARG A 118 -17.18 18.01 -3.01
N LEU A 119 -17.24 17.00 -3.88
CA LEU A 119 -16.76 15.66 -3.55
C LEU A 119 -15.23 15.66 -3.47
N ALA A 120 -14.56 16.30 -4.44
CA ALA A 120 -13.11 16.47 -4.39
C ALA A 120 -12.66 17.19 -3.11
N ASP A 121 -13.32 18.29 -2.74
CA ASP A 121 -13.04 19.03 -1.50
C ASP A 121 -13.28 18.18 -0.23
N LEU A 122 -14.37 17.40 -0.22
CA LEU A 122 -14.70 16.50 0.90
C LEU A 122 -13.62 15.43 1.07
N LEU A 123 -13.19 14.80 -0.03
CA LEU A 123 -12.20 13.74 -0.04
C LEU A 123 -10.77 14.26 0.18
N ALA A 124 -10.49 15.53 -0.13
CA ALA A 124 -9.20 16.16 0.17
C ALA A 124 -8.95 16.32 1.69
N SER A 125 -10.00 16.20 2.52
CA SER A 125 -9.88 16.20 3.97
C SER A 125 -10.01 14.78 4.54
N ALA A 126 -9.15 14.43 5.51
CA ALA A 126 -9.22 13.14 6.19
C ALA A 126 -10.60 12.89 6.84
N SER A 127 -11.15 13.93 7.49
CA SER A 127 -12.48 13.85 8.12
C SER A 127 -13.62 13.68 7.13
N GLY A 128 -13.52 14.27 5.93
CA GLY A 128 -14.52 14.11 4.88
C GLY A 128 -14.46 12.73 4.23
N LEU A 129 -13.26 12.19 3.98
CA LEU A 129 -13.08 10.81 3.53
C LEU A 129 -13.64 9.80 4.53
N GLU A 130 -13.34 9.96 5.83
CA GLU A 130 -13.90 9.12 6.90
C GLU A 130 -15.44 9.17 6.94
N ALA A 131 -16.04 10.33 6.67
CA ALA A 131 -17.50 10.46 6.62
C ALA A 131 -18.10 9.69 5.43
N VAL A 132 -17.44 9.73 4.26
CA VAL A 132 -17.83 8.95 3.08
C VAL A 132 -17.72 7.46 3.37
N VAL A 133 -16.59 7.00 3.89
CA VAL A 133 -16.36 5.60 4.26
C VAL A 133 -17.43 5.11 5.23
N ARG A 134 -17.68 5.84 6.32
CA ARG A 134 -18.68 5.48 7.34
C ARG A 134 -20.08 5.29 6.74
N GLN A 135 -20.48 6.15 5.81
CA GLN A 135 -21.81 6.09 5.23
C GLN A 135 -21.93 5.06 4.10
N ALA A 136 -20.87 4.87 3.32
CA ALA A 136 -20.85 3.93 2.20
C ALA A 136 -20.72 2.48 2.66
N ALA A 137 -19.82 2.23 3.62
CA ALA A 137 -19.54 0.89 4.11
C ALA A 137 -20.75 0.22 4.79
N ALA A 138 -21.66 1.01 5.36
CA ALA A 138 -22.88 0.52 6.02
C ALA A 138 -23.95 -0.04 5.05
N ARG A 139 -23.72 0.02 3.74
CA ARG A 139 -24.72 -0.30 2.69
C ARG A 139 -24.36 -1.49 1.80
N ALA A 140 -23.20 -2.10 1.96
CA ALA A 140 -22.79 -3.22 1.12
C ALA A 140 -23.70 -4.44 1.36
N ASP A 141 -24.48 -4.84 0.35
CA ASP A 141 -25.43 -5.94 0.43
C ASP A 141 -24.75 -7.26 0.06
N GLN A 142 -24.61 -8.15 1.05
CA GLN A 142 -23.93 -9.42 0.88
C GLN A 142 -24.85 -10.43 0.18
N GLY A 143 -24.58 -10.72 -1.10
CA GLY A 143 -25.28 -11.76 -1.85
C GLY A 143 -25.71 -11.39 -3.27
N ASP A 144 -25.47 -10.14 -3.70
CA ASP A 144 -25.63 -9.72 -5.10
C ASP A 144 -24.69 -10.54 -6.01
N PRO A 145 -25.15 -11.09 -7.15
CA PRO A 145 -24.28 -11.69 -8.15
C PRO A 145 -23.04 -10.85 -8.51
N ASP A 146 -23.12 -9.53 -8.45
CA ASP A 146 -21.99 -8.62 -8.74
C ASP A 146 -20.94 -8.70 -7.62
N GLU A 147 -21.36 -8.63 -6.37
CA GLU A 147 -20.49 -8.80 -5.20
C GLU A 147 -19.82 -10.18 -5.16
N VAL A 148 -20.53 -11.23 -5.57
CA VAL A 148 -19.97 -12.57 -5.63
C VAL A 148 -18.91 -12.71 -6.75
N ARG A 149 -19.07 -11.99 -7.87
CA ARG A 149 -18.04 -11.95 -8.91
C ARG A 149 -16.82 -11.17 -8.44
N ALA A 150 -17.02 -10.02 -7.80
CA ALA A 150 -15.95 -9.23 -7.19
C ALA A 150 -15.19 -10.03 -6.12
N GLU A 151 -15.89 -10.76 -5.24
CA GLU A 151 -15.27 -11.67 -4.27
C GLU A 151 -14.48 -12.78 -4.97
N THR A 152 -15.03 -13.38 -6.03
CA THR A 152 -14.34 -14.43 -6.79
C THR A 152 -13.04 -13.93 -7.41
N PHE A 153 -13.03 -12.73 -8.00
CA PHE A 153 -11.83 -12.12 -8.56
C PHE A 153 -10.83 -11.71 -7.47
N GLY A 154 -11.32 -11.05 -6.42
CA GLY A 154 -10.51 -10.63 -5.28
C GLY A 154 -9.74 -11.79 -4.65
N LEU A 155 -10.41 -12.91 -4.42
CA LEU A 155 -9.78 -14.15 -3.94
C LEU A 155 -8.81 -14.76 -4.96
N HIS A 156 -9.09 -14.67 -6.26
CA HIS A 156 -8.22 -15.23 -7.29
C HIS A 156 -6.88 -14.51 -7.38
N LEU A 157 -6.91 -13.20 -7.63
CA LEU A 157 -5.71 -12.40 -7.81
C LEU A 157 -4.99 -12.18 -6.48
N GLY A 158 -5.75 -11.90 -5.40
CA GLY A 158 -5.20 -11.74 -4.06
C GLY A 158 -4.40 -12.97 -3.60
N ASN A 159 -4.87 -14.18 -3.89
CA ASN A 159 -4.12 -15.41 -3.58
C ASN A 159 -2.84 -15.56 -4.41
N ALA A 160 -2.86 -15.18 -5.69
CA ALA A 160 -1.67 -15.20 -6.54
C ALA A 160 -0.58 -14.21 -6.06
N LEU A 161 -1.00 -13.09 -5.48
CA LEU A 161 -0.11 -12.05 -4.98
C LEU A 161 0.53 -12.37 -3.61
N ARG A 162 0.01 -13.37 -2.87
CA ARG A 162 0.54 -13.71 -1.53
C ARG A 162 2.01 -14.11 -1.54
N SER A 163 2.54 -14.62 -2.65
CA SER A 163 3.96 -14.97 -2.77
C SER A 163 4.89 -13.76 -2.89
N TYR A 164 4.34 -12.57 -3.15
CA TYR A 164 5.10 -11.32 -3.22
C TYR A 164 5.27 -10.66 -1.85
N LEU A 165 4.40 -10.97 -0.89
CA LEU A 165 4.50 -10.43 0.46
C LEU A 165 5.75 -10.96 1.18
N PRO A 166 6.37 -10.16 2.07
CA PRO A 166 7.44 -10.64 2.93
C PRO A 166 6.95 -11.81 3.78
N SER A 167 7.83 -12.78 4.01
CA SER A 167 7.50 -13.89 4.89
C SER A 167 7.19 -13.39 6.32
N PRO A 168 6.38 -14.11 7.12
CA PRO A 168 6.06 -13.68 8.48
C PRO A 168 7.28 -13.41 9.38
N ARG A 169 8.43 -14.06 9.10
CA ARG A 169 9.70 -13.79 9.80
C ARG A 169 10.32 -12.46 9.38
N GLU A 170 10.25 -12.11 8.09
CA GLU A 170 10.76 -10.85 7.55
C GLU A 170 9.87 -9.66 7.90
N GLN A 171 8.61 -9.85 8.28
CA GLN A 171 7.78 -8.76 8.82
C GLN A 171 8.15 -8.43 10.28
N GLN A 172 8.55 -9.43 11.07
CA GLN A 172 8.93 -9.25 12.47
C GLN A 172 10.38 -8.76 12.65
N LEU A 173 11.26 -9.06 11.71
CA LEU A 173 12.70 -8.75 11.82
C LEU A 173 13.06 -7.26 11.70
N PRO A 174 12.55 -6.47 10.73
CA PRO A 174 13.01 -5.11 10.47
C PRO A 174 12.74 -4.17 11.64
N GLU A 175 11.50 -4.04 12.09
CA GLU A 175 11.14 -3.16 13.22
C GLU A 175 11.79 -3.63 14.53
N ALA A 176 11.81 -4.94 14.79
CA ALA A 176 12.41 -5.47 16.00
C ALA A 176 13.93 -5.25 16.03
N ILE A 177 14.63 -5.47 14.91
CA ILE A 177 16.06 -5.25 14.80
C ILE A 177 16.40 -3.77 14.88
N GLU A 178 15.66 -2.87 14.24
CA GLU A 178 15.92 -1.43 14.33
C GLU A 178 15.71 -0.91 15.75
N ARG A 179 14.64 -1.33 16.41
CA ARG A 179 14.39 -1.01 17.82
C ARG A 179 15.51 -1.55 18.72
N ILE A 180 15.96 -2.79 18.50
CA ILE A 180 17.05 -3.40 19.26
C ILE A 180 18.39 -2.68 18.97
N LYS A 181 18.72 -2.38 17.71
CA LYS A 181 19.93 -1.63 17.33
C LYS A 181 19.96 -0.24 17.94
N SER A 182 18.83 0.47 17.92
CA SER A 182 18.65 1.76 18.60
C SER A 182 18.85 1.64 20.11
N SER A 183 18.32 0.58 20.72
CA SER A 183 18.43 0.35 22.16
C SER A 183 19.83 -0.12 22.59
N LEU A 184 20.55 -0.82 21.71
CA LEU A 184 21.90 -1.34 21.93
C LEU A 184 23.01 -0.37 21.49
N GLY A 185 22.67 0.77 20.88
CA GLY A 185 23.64 1.76 20.42
C GLY A 185 24.53 1.27 19.26
N TRP A 186 24.10 0.26 18.51
CA TRP A 186 24.81 -0.26 17.35
C TRP A 186 24.59 0.64 16.13
N GLY A 187 25.17 1.84 16.17
CA GLY A 187 25.03 2.84 15.10
C GLY A 187 26.08 3.95 15.09
N SER A 188 26.93 4.08 16.11
CA SER A 188 28.03 5.05 16.06
C SER A 188 29.28 4.37 15.49
N PRO A 189 29.88 4.89 14.39
CA PRO A 189 31.23 4.49 14.03
C PRO A 189 32.14 4.86 15.20
N VAL A 190 32.80 3.86 15.80
CA VAL A 190 33.87 4.10 16.77
C VAL A 190 34.94 4.93 16.06
N PRO A 191 35.26 6.16 16.50
CA PRO A 191 36.36 6.90 15.89
C PRO A 191 37.64 6.08 16.12
N ARG A 192 38.29 5.70 15.02
CA ARG A 192 39.60 5.06 15.08
C ARG A 192 40.53 6.03 15.79
N ARG A 193 41.11 5.60 16.91
CA ARG A 193 42.21 6.31 17.54
C ARG A 193 43.38 6.30 16.55
N ASP A 194 43.75 7.48 16.06
CA ASP A 194 44.96 7.63 15.26
C ASP A 194 46.17 7.16 16.09
N PRO A 195 47.08 6.36 15.50
CA PRO A 195 48.33 6.01 16.15
C PRO A 195 49.20 7.27 16.24
N GLN A 196 49.50 7.66 17.48
CA GLN A 196 50.39 8.76 17.81
C GLN A 196 51.78 8.49 17.22
N PRO A 197 52.40 9.44 16.50
CA PRO A 197 53.73 9.23 15.92
C PRO A 197 54.79 9.16 17.03
N PRO A 198 55.89 8.41 16.83
CA PRO A 198 56.93 8.28 17.83
C PRO A 198 57.64 9.62 18.06
N VAL A 199 57.80 9.99 19.33
CA VAL A 199 58.62 11.13 19.76
C VAL A 199 60.06 10.89 19.31
N ALA A 200 60.57 11.77 18.47
CA ALA A 200 61.96 11.80 18.07
C ALA A 200 62.84 12.21 19.26
N ALA A 201 63.85 11.39 19.54
CA ALA A 201 64.87 11.65 20.54
C ALA A 201 65.63 12.95 20.22
N SER A 202 65.58 13.92 21.13
CA SER A 202 66.54 15.02 21.15
C SER A 202 67.70 14.64 22.06
N LEU A 203 68.81 14.24 21.44
CA LEU A 203 70.11 14.09 22.08
C LEU A 203 70.73 15.48 22.27
N THR A 204 70.77 15.96 23.51
CA THR A 204 71.55 17.13 23.92
C THR A 204 73.01 16.70 24.15
N PRO A 205 74.04 17.43 23.70
CA PRO A 205 75.42 17.04 23.92
C PRO A 205 75.90 17.40 25.33
N MET A 206 76.83 16.57 25.81
CA MET A 206 77.62 16.74 27.04
C MET A 206 78.35 18.09 27.14
N PRO A 207 78.75 18.46 28.38
CA PRO A 207 80.11 18.94 28.57
C PRO A 207 80.91 18.10 29.57
N SER A 208 82.18 17.96 29.22
CA SER A 208 83.28 17.31 29.92
C SER A 208 83.74 18.09 31.15
N ALA A 209 84.13 17.40 32.23
CA ALA A 209 85.29 17.78 33.05
C ALA A 209 85.75 16.64 33.98
N ARG A 210 86.99 16.19 33.74
CA ARG A 210 87.93 15.47 34.63
C ARG A 210 88.46 16.42 35.73
N PRO A 211 89.28 15.98 36.72
CA PRO A 211 90.08 14.75 36.80
C PRO A 211 89.77 13.80 37.97
#